data_AF-A0A0J9EDK9-F1
#
_entry.id   AF-A0A0J9EDK9-F1
#
_cell.length_a   1.000
_cell.length_b   1.000
_cell.length_c   1.000
_cell.angle_alpha   90.00
_cell.angle_beta   90.00
_cell.angle_gamma   90.00
#
_symmetry.space_group_name_H-M   'P 1'
#
loop_
_entity.id
_entity.type
_entity.pdbx_description
1 polymer ?
#
loop_
_entity_poly.entity_id
_entity_poly.type
_entity_poly.pdbx_seq_one_letter_code
_entity_poly.pdbx_strand_id
1 'polypeptide(L)' 'MKRCLRPCAVKEEIGIEKIRKQVRCPYCGYRMPIYYKQSAQSTGIFVRCKGRDCKKEFEVVLTPDK' A
#
# COMPACT_ATOMS: atom_id res chain seq x y z
N MET A 1 6.32 14.07 -27.91
CA MET A 1 6.49 13.70 -26.48
C MET A 1 5.13 13.77 -25.80
N LYS A 2 4.42 12.64 -25.66
CA LYS A 2 3.03 12.64 -25.18
C LYS A 2 3.01 12.73 -23.65
N ARG A 3 2.60 13.90 -23.19
CA ARG A 3 2.24 14.34 -21.83
C ARG A 3 1.67 13.18 -20.99
N CYS A 4 2.31 12.83 -19.88
CA CYS A 4 1.71 11.96 -18.86
C CYS A 4 0.57 12.72 -18.15
N LEU A 5 -0.58 12.84 -18.80
CA LEU A 5 -1.82 13.26 -18.17
C LEU A 5 -2.50 12.03 -17.58
N ARG A 6 -2.06 11.62 -16.40
CA ARG A 6 -2.93 10.90 -15.48
C ARG A 6 -2.79 11.55 -14.12
N PRO A 7 -3.76 12.37 -13.68
CA PRO A 7 -3.82 12.75 -12.28
C PRO A 7 -4.02 11.45 -11.51
N CYS A 8 -2.97 10.92 -10.88
CA CYS A 8 -3.11 9.91 -9.84
C CYS A 8 -4.05 10.55 -8.82
N ALA A 9 -5.32 10.13 -8.81
CA ALA A 9 -6.42 10.84 -8.18
C ALA A 9 -6.10 11.21 -6.72
N VAL A 10 -5.59 12.43 -6.52
CA VAL A 10 -5.49 13.08 -5.21
C VAL A 10 -6.82 13.76 -4.97
N LYS A 11 -7.82 12.96 -4.59
CA LYS A 11 -9.02 13.50 -3.96
C LYS A 11 -8.98 13.18 -2.47
N GLU A 12 -9.28 14.22 -1.71
CA GLU A 12 -9.54 14.27 -0.28
C GLU A 12 -8.32 14.41 0.65
N GLU A 13 -7.95 15.68 0.85
CA GLU A 13 -7.39 16.20 2.11
C GLU A 13 -8.42 16.01 3.24
N ILE A 14 -8.38 14.86 3.91
CA ILE A 14 -9.17 14.62 5.14
C ILE A 14 -8.17 14.51 6.29
N GLY A 15 -8.26 15.42 7.26
CA GLY A 15 -7.35 15.58 8.40
C GLY A 15 -6.79 14.26 8.94
N ILE A 16 -5.47 14.09 8.83
CA ILE A 16 -4.80 12.78 8.96
C ILE A 16 -4.01 12.75 10.25
N GLU A 17 -4.59 12.24 11.35
CA GLU A 17 -3.74 11.72 12.43
C GLU A 17 -4.07 10.29 12.87
N LYS A 18 -5.26 9.75 12.57
CA LYS A 18 -5.65 8.39 13.02
C LYS A 18 -6.55 7.83 11.93
N ILE A 19 -6.14 6.96 11.00
CA ILE A 19 -6.00 5.50 11.15
C ILE A 19 -5.46 5.00 9.79
N ARG A 20 -4.15 5.13 9.53
CA ARG A 20 -3.52 4.48 8.37
C ARG A 20 -2.71 3.29 8.88
N LYS A 21 -3.10 2.08 8.50
CA LYS A 21 -2.35 0.85 8.82
C LYS A 21 -1.21 0.70 7.82
N GLN A 22 -0.12 0.05 8.23
CA GLN A 22 1.02 -0.26 7.36
C GLN A 22 0.97 -1.73 6.93
N VAL A 23 1.34 -1.99 5.68
CA VAL A 23 1.54 -3.36 5.19
C VAL A 23 2.77 -3.96 5.87
N ARG A 24 2.64 -5.20 6.36
CA ARG A 24 3.76 -5.97 6.89
C ARG A 24 4.17 -7.02 5.88
N CYS A 25 5.47 -7.16 5.66
CA CYS A 25 6.00 -8.22 4.82
C CYS A 25 5.72 -9.59 5.47
N PRO A 26 5.07 -10.54 4.76
CA PRO A 26 4.76 -11.86 5.32
C PRO A 26 6.01 -12.72 5.55
N TYR A 27 7.15 -12.37 4.95
CA TYR A 27 8.37 -13.17 5.04
C TYR A 27 9.35 -12.72 6.12
N CYS A 28 9.44 -11.41 6.41
CA CYS A 28 10.41 -10.87 7.36
C CYS A 28 9.79 -9.95 8.43
N GLY A 29 8.47 -9.72 8.38
CA GLY A 29 7.78 -8.85 9.33
C GLY A 29 8.08 -7.35 9.18
N TYR A 30 8.96 -6.97 8.24
CA TYR A 30 9.29 -5.57 7.97
C TYR A 30 8.04 -4.75 7.66
N ARG A 31 7.87 -3.63 8.37
CA ARG A 31 6.79 -2.67 8.13
C ARG A 31 7.14 -1.84 6.90
N MET A 32 6.42 -2.06 5.81
CA MET A 32 6.69 -1.39 4.54
C MET A 32 6.10 0.02 4.53
N PRO A 33 6.69 0.96 3.76
CA PRO A 33 6.15 2.31 3.57
C PRO A 33 4.94 2.30 2.62
N ILE A 34 3.99 1.39 2.87
CA ILE A 34 2.73 1.24 2.15
C ILE A 34 1.63 1.37 3.19
N TYR A 35 0.77 2.36 3.01
CA TYR A 35 -0.28 2.72 3.95
C TYR A 35 -1.65 2.43 3.36
N TYR A 36 -2.55 1.91 4.18
CA TYR A 36 -3.92 1.63 3.77
C TYR A 36 -4.91 2.02 4.87
N LYS A 37 -6.14 2.34 4.45
CA LYS A 37 -7.29 2.52 5.34
C LYS A 37 -7.91 1.15 5.64
N GLN A 38 -8.59 1.00 6.79
CA GLN A 38 -9.26 -0.25 7.12
C GLN A 38 -10.37 -0.64 6.11
N SER A 39 -11.00 0.34 5.49
CA SER A 39 -12.01 0.13 4.44
C SER A 39 -11.42 -0.09 3.04
N ALA A 40 -10.09 -0.15 2.89
CA ALA A 40 -9.46 -0.29 1.59
C ALA A 40 -9.63 -1.72 1.04
N GLN A 41 -9.90 -1.81 -0.26
CA GLN A 41 -9.91 -3.06 -1.01
C GLN A 41 -8.85 -3.00 -2.10
N SER A 42 -8.05 -4.06 -2.24
CA SER A 42 -7.09 -4.19 -3.33
C SER A 42 -6.85 -5.64 -3.72
N THR A 43 -6.69 -5.87 -5.03
CA THR A 43 -6.30 -7.15 -5.64
C THR A 43 -5.34 -6.88 -6.80
N GLY A 44 -4.43 -7.82 -7.09
CA GLY A 44 -3.47 -7.70 -8.19
C GLY A 44 -2.34 -6.68 -7.97
N ILE A 45 -2.11 -6.25 -6.73
CA ILE A 45 -1.01 -5.35 -6.38
C ILE A 45 0.17 -6.18 -5.88
N PHE A 46 1.25 -6.24 -6.65
CA PHE A 46 2.48 -6.94 -6.26
C PHE A 46 3.54 -5.93 -5.83
N VAL A 47 4.18 -6.22 -4.70
CA VAL A 47 5.23 -5.37 -4.15
C VAL A 47 6.45 -6.18 -3.79
N ARG A 48 7.61 -5.59 -4.05
CA ARG A 48 8.89 -6.12 -3.57
C ARG A 48 9.19 -5.58 -2.17
N CYS A 49 9.50 -6.48 -1.25
CA CYS A 49 9.89 -6.12 0.12
C CYS A 49 11.09 -5.17 0.13
N LYS A 50 10.98 -4.07 0.89
CA LYS A 50 12.02 -3.04 1.07
C LYS A 50 12.99 -3.31 2.23
N GLY A 51 12.76 -4.38 3.01
CA GLY A 51 13.73 -4.87 3.98
C GLY A 51 15.04 -5.27 3.30
N ARG A 52 16.18 -4.93 3.93
CA ARG A 52 17.52 -5.05 3.33
C ARG A 52 17.83 -6.46 2.80
N ASP A 53 17.44 -7.49 3.55
CA ASP A 53 17.80 -8.89 3.22
C ASP A 53 16.66 -9.70 2.59
N CYS A 54 15.40 -9.29 2.79
CA CYS A 54 14.27 -10.08 2.32
C CYS A 54 14.09 -10.01 0.80
N LYS A 55 13.91 -8.80 0.26
CA LYS A 55 13.74 -8.50 -1.19
C LYS A 55 12.74 -9.39 -1.97
N LYS A 56 11.93 -10.21 -1.31
CA LYS A 56 10.90 -11.09 -1.91
C LYS A 56 9.72 -10.27 -2.44
N GLU A 57 9.06 -10.80 -3.45
CA GLU A 57 7.83 -10.23 -4.02
C GLU A 57 6.60 -10.96 -3.50
N PHE A 58 5.54 -10.21 -3.21
CA PHE A 58 4.26 -10.77 -2.75
C PHE A 58 3.10 -9.85 -3.13
N GLU A 59 1.90 -10.42 -3.12
CA GLU A 59 0.67 -9.68 -3.37
C GLU A 59 0.17 -8.99 -2.09
N VAL A 60 -0.25 -7.73 -2.21
CA VAL A 60 -0.95 -6.98 -1.16
C VAL A 60 -2.45 -7.13 -1.36
N VAL A 61 -3.04 -8.09 -0.66
CA VAL A 61 -4.49 -8.30 -0.61
C VAL A 61 -5.05 -7.53 0.57
N LEU A 62 -5.95 -6.59 0.30
CA LEU A 62 -6.69 -5.86 1.33
C LEU A 62 -8.17 -6.20 1.22
N THR A 63 -8.74 -6.70 2.30
CA THR A 63 -10.16 -6.99 2.45
C THR A 63 -10.73 -6.06 3.53
N PRO A 64 -11.78 -5.28 3.25
CA PRO A 64 -12.45 -4.52 4.29
C PRO A 64 -13.10 -5.48 5.29
N ASP A 65 -12.93 -5.20 6.58
CA ASP A 65 -13.66 -5.91 7.65
C ASP A 65 -15.16 -5.53 7.51
N LYS A 66 -16.05 -6.53 7.38
CA LYS A 66 -17.50 -6.35 7.26
C LYS A 66 -18.15 -5.88 8.56
#